data_AF-A0A1V6EWK3-F1
#
_entry.id   AF-A0A1V6EWK3-F1
#
_cell.length_a   1.000
_cell.length_b   1.000
_cell.length_c   1.000
_cell.angle_alpha   90.00
_cell.angle_beta   90.00
_cell.angle_gamma   90.00
#
_symmetry.space_group_name_H-M   'P 1'
#
loop_
_entity.id
_entity.type
_entity.pdbx_description
1 polymer ?
#
loop_
_entity_poly.entity_id
_entity_poly.type
_entity_poly.pdbx_seq_one_letter_code
_entity_poly.pdbx_strand_id
1 'polypeptide(L)'
;MHPEIAHGEGLGVIFPAWIEYMSEKDPTRFLRWAKNVWNEENVSRALHRFRDKLESWGMAKSLRDLGIKESELPQIVNMIMTTPRIGMVSRFTAAEVESLLMLAF
;
A
#
# COMPACT_ATOMS: atom_id res chain seq x y z
N MET A 1 -3.86 9.00 -15.60
CA MET A 1 -2.78 9.75 -14.92
C MET A 1 -1.66 8.75 -14.72
N HIS A 2 -0.47 9.00 -15.27
CA HIS A 2 0.70 8.10 -15.23
C HIS A 2 0.58 6.67 -15.82
N PRO A 3 0.12 6.49 -17.08
CA PRO A 3 0.12 5.17 -17.73
C PRO A 3 1.52 4.56 -17.94
N GLU A 4 2.57 5.38 -17.84
CA GLU A 4 3.97 4.96 -17.94
C GLU A 4 4.48 4.21 -16.70
N ILE A 5 3.84 4.39 -15.54
CA ILE A 5 4.21 3.64 -14.32
C ILE A 5 3.84 2.17 -14.54
N ALA A 6 4.84 1.31 -14.47
CA ALA A 6 4.62 -0.12 -14.57
C ALA A 6 3.69 -0.59 -13.44
N HIS A 7 2.77 -1.51 -13.75
CA HIS A 7 1.82 -2.01 -12.76
C HIS A 7 2.50 -2.55 -11.50
N GLY A 8 3.61 -3.30 -11.66
CA GLY A 8 4.40 -3.84 -10.55
C GLY A 8 5.02 -2.77 -9.65
N GLU A 9 5.49 -1.65 -10.22
CA GLU A 9 6.05 -0.51 -9.47
C GLU A 9 4.98 0.11 -8.56
N GLY A 10 3.80 0.39 -9.12
CA GLY A 10 2.67 0.91 -8.33
C GLY A 10 2.24 -0.05 -7.22
N LEU A 11 2.23 -1.36 -7.50
CA LEU A 11 1.94 -2.36 -6.47
C LEU A 11 3.01 -2.41 -5.37
N GLY A 12 4.29 -2.27 -5.71
CA GLY A 12 5.40 -2.24 -4.75
C GLY A 12 5.26 -1.11 -3.73
N VAL A 13 4.71 0.03 -4.14
CA VAL A 13 4.43 1.17 -3.26
C VAL A 13 3.14 0.96 -2.44
N ILE A 14 2.05 0.54 -3.09
CA ILE A 14 0.73 0.49 -2.45
C ILE A 14 0.54 -0.71 -1.51
N PHE A 15 1.05 -1.89 -1.85
CA PHE A 15 0.81 -3.09 -1.04
C PHE A 15 1.38 -3.00 0.40
N PRO A 16 2.62 -2.52 0.62
CA PRO A 16 3.14 -2.34 1.97
C PRO A 16 2.30 -1.36 2.81
N ALA A 17 1.88 -0.23 2.23
CA ALA A 17 0.99 0.72 2.90
C ALA A 17 -0.38 0.10 3.22
N TRP A 18 -0.90 -0.75 2.33
CA TRP A 18 -2.16 -1.45 2.56
C TRP A 18 -2.08 -2.48 3.69
N ILE A 19 -0.97 -3.23 3.78
CA ILE A 19 -0.73 -4.14 4.90
C ILE A 19 -0.65 -3.35 6.22
N GLU A 20 0.07 -2.24 6.23
CA GLU A 20 0.19 -1.36 7.40
C GLU A 20 -1.17 -0.90 7.89
N TYR A 21 -1.93 -0.24 7.01
CA TYR A 21 -3.26 0.27 7.29
C TYR A 21 -4.23 -0.83 7.76
N MET A 22 -4.17 -2.00 7.14
CA MET A 22 -5.06 -3.12 7.51
C MET A 22 -4.64 -3.83 8.79
N SER A 23 -3.37 -3.72 9.20
CA SER A 23 -2.87 -4.28 10.46
C SER A 23 -3.32 -3.46 11.67
N GLU A 24 -3.60 -2.17 11.50
CA GLU A 24 -4.24 -1.36 12.55
C GLU A 24 -5.68 -1.83 12.82
N LYS A 25 -6.40 -2.24 11.76
CA LYS A 25 -7.80 -2.69 11.85
C LYS A 25 -7.93 -4.15 12.27
N ASP A 26 -7.00 -5.00 11.86
CA ASP A 26 -6.96 -6.42 12.20
C ASP A 26 -5.49 -6.85 12.36
N PRO A 27 -4.94 -6.71 13.59
CA PRO A 27 -3.56 -7.03 13.86
C PRO A 27 -3.18 -8.49 13.60
N THR A 28 -4.16 -9.39 13.57
CA THR A 28 -3.93 -10.84 13.44
C THR A 28 -3.87 -11.31 11.99
N ARG A 29 -4.45 -10.55 11.06
CA ARG A 29 -4.63 -10.92 9.65
C ARG A 29 -3.35 -11.36 8.96
N PHE A 30 -2.25 -10.68 9.25
CA PHE A 30 -0.97 -10.90 8.58
C PHE A 30 0.03 -11.70 9.43
N LEU A 31 -0.36 -12.22 10.60
CA LEU A 31 0.56 -13.00 11.45
C LEU A 31 1.08 -14.26 10.75
N ARG A 32 0.21 -14.98 10.03
CA ARG A 32 0.62 -16.17 9.27
C ARG A 32 1.60 -15.81 8.15
N TRP A 33 1.40 -14.67 7.48
CA TRP A 33 2.32 -14.18 6.45
C TRP A 33 3.66 -13.78 7.06
N ALA A 34 3.64 -13.03 8.16
CA ALA A 34 4.85 -12.65 8.89
C ALA A 34 5.68 -13.87 9.28
N LYS A 35 5.03 -14.88 9.87
CA LYS A 35 5.70 -16.11 10.31
C LYS A 35 6.22 -16.95 9.16
N ASN A 36 5.36 -17.27 8.19
CA ASN A 36 5.70 -18.29 7.19
C ASN A 36 6.52 -17.77 6.02
N VAL A 37 6.47 -16.46 5.73
CA VAL A 37 7.20 -15.85 4.61
C VAL A 37 8.45 -15.12 5.09
N TRP A 38 8.38 -14.44 6.23
CA TRP A 38 9.46 -13.60 6.73
C TRP A 38 10.16 -14.15 7.98
N ASN A 39 9.68 -15.26 8.53
CA ASN A 39 10.17 -15.83 9.78
C ASN A 39 10.11 -14.81 10.95
N GLU A 40 9.05 -14.01 10.98
CA GLU A 40 8.82 -12.98 12.00
C GLU A 40 7.50 -13.24 12.75
N GLU A 41 7.52 -13.10 14.07
CA GLU A 41 6.31 -13.19 14.91
C GLU A 41 5.57 -11.84 15.02
N ASN A 42 6.09 -10.78 14.38
CA ASN A 42 5.53 -9.43 14.39
C ASN A 42 5.31 -8.93 12.95
N VAL A 43 4.07 -8.50 12.65
CA VAL A 43 3.70 -7.99 11.32
C VAL A 43 4.51 -6.76 10.91
N SER A 44 4.79 -5.82 11.82
CA SER A 44 5.61 -4.64 11.54
C SER A 44 7.03 -5.02 11.12
N ARG A 45 7.66 -6.03 11.76
CA ARG A 45 8.99 -6.49 11.34
C ARG A 45 8.96 -7.21 9.99
N ALA A 46 7.96 -8.06 9.76
CA ALA A 46 7.77 -8.68 8.45
C ALA A 46 7.54 -7.64 7.35
N LEU A 47 6.80 -6.58 7.67
CA LEU A 47 6.50 -5.49 6.78
C LEU A 47 7.72 -4.62 6.46
N HIS A 48 8.61 -4.38 7.42
CA HIS A 48 9.92 -3.77 7.13
C HIS A 48 10.76 -4.65 6.20
N ARG A 49 10.89 -5.96 6.48
CA ARG A 49 11.61 -6.87 5.60
C ARG A 49 11.03 -6.91 4.19
N PHE A 50 9.71 -6.80 4.06
CA PHE A 50 9.04 -6.73 2.78
C PHE A 50 9.45 -5.47 2.01
N ARG A 51 9.46 -4.30 2.66
CA ARG A 51 9.94 -3.05 2.05
C ARG A 51 11.41 -3.14 1.65
N ASP A 52 12.28 -3.63 2.53
CA ASP A 52 13.71 -3.82 2.24
C ASP A 52 13.91 -4.75 1.03
N LYS A 53 13.07 -5.77 0.90
CA LYS A 53 13.15 -6.70 -0.22
C LYS A 53 12.77 -6.05 -1.55
N LEU A 54 11.69 -5.26 -1.57
CA LEU A 54 11.27 -4.48 -2.74
C LEU A 54 12.36 -3.48 -3.14
N GLU A 55 12.96 -2.78 -2.17
CA GLU A 55 14.09 -1.88 -2.41
C GLU A 55 15.31 -2.63 -2.98
N SER A 56 15.60 -3.84 -2.47
CA SER A 56 16.70 -4.67 -3.01
C SER A 56 16.49 -5.10 -4.47
N TRP A 57 15.26 -5.06 -4.96
CA TRP A 57 14.92 -5.29 -6.37
C TRP A 57 14.95 -4.01 -7.21
N GLY A 58 15.23 -2.86 -6.60
CA GLY A 58 15.25 -1.56 -7.26
C GLY A 58 13.88 -0.92 -7.45
N MET A 59 12.86 -1.39 -6.71
CA MET A 59 11.51 -0.83 -6.81
C MET A 59 11.39 0.50 -6.06
N ALA A 60 10.50 1.37 -6.53
CA ALA A 60 10.11 2.58 -5.80
C ALA A 60 9.57 2.28 -4.40
N LYS A 61 9.82 3.19 -3.45
CA LYS A 61 9.39 3.05 -2.05
C LYS A 61 8.16 3.87 -1.71
N SER A 62 7.91 4.91 -2.49
CA SER A 62 6.84 5.88 -2.27
C SER A 62 6.21 6.33 -3.59
N LEU A 63 5.02 6.93 -3.50
CA LEU A 63 4.38 7.59 -4.63
C LEU A 63 5.24 8.74 -5.17
N ARG A 64 6.00 9.42 -4.29
CA ARG A 64 6.94 10.47 -4.69
C ARG A 64 8.07 9.93 -5.56
N ASP A 65 8.59 8.75 -5.27
CA ASP A 65 9.64 8.11 -6.08
C ASP A 65 9.12 7.76 -7.49
N LEU A 66 7.82 7.52 -7.63
CA LEU A 66 7.14 7.31 -8.91
C LEU A 66 6.82 8.62 -9.66
N GLY A 67 7.19 9.78 -9.10
CA GLY A 67 6.93 11.09 -9.70
C GLY A 67 5.50 11.61 -9.49
N ILE A 68 4.68 10.94 -8.68
CA ILE A 68 3.33 11.40 -8.33
C ILE A 68 3.45 12.53 -7.31
N LYS A 69 2.75 13.64 -7.57
CA LYS A 69 2.70 14.79 -6.66
C LYS A 69 1.55 14.65 -5.69
N GLU A 70 1.72 15.23 -4.50
CA GLU A 70 0.67 15.25 -3.46
C GLU A 70 -0.62 15.90 -3.98
N SER A 71 -0.49 16.95 -4.80
CA SER A 71 -1.61 17.64 -5.45
C SER A 71 -2.44 16.75 -6.39
N GLU A 72 -1.91 15.60 -6.81
CA GLU A 72 -2.59 14.64 -7.70
C GLU A 72 -3.42 13.61 -6.91
N LEU A 73 -3.17 13.46 -5.60
CA LEU A 73 -3.87 12.48 -4.76
C LEU A 73 -5.40 12.64 -4.79
N PRO A 74 -5.99 13.85 -4.70
CA PRO A 74 -7.45 13.99 -4.80
C PRO A 74 -8.02 13.48 -6.12
N GLN A 75 -7.29 13.66 -7.23
CA GLN A 75 -7.72 13.17 -8.55
C GLN A 75 -7.57 11.65 -8.64
N ILE A 76 -6.51 11.09 -8.05
CA ILE A 76 -6.31 9.63 -7.95
C ILE A 76 -7.43 8.99 -7.14
N VAL A 77 -7.80 9.56 -5.98
CA VAL A 77 -8.93 9.09 -5.18
C VAL A 77 -10.21 9.11 -6.01
N ASN A 78 -10.49 10.19 -6.74
CA ASN A 78 -11.68 10.28 -7.59
C ASN A 78 -11.71 9.23 -8.72
N MET A 79 -10.55 8.89 -9.32
CA MET A 79 -10.45 7.82 -10.32
C MET A 79 -10.66 6.42 -9.71
N ILE A 80 -10.21 6.20 -8.47
CA ILE A 80 -10.37 4.93 -7.76
C ILE A 80 -11.83 4.73 -7.31
N MET A 81 -12.46 5.79 -6.78
CA MET A 81 -13.77 5.74 -6.14
C MET A 81 -14.93 5.79 -7.14
N THR A 82 -15.05 4.75 -7.97
CA THR A 82 -16.16 4.60 -8.94
C THR A 82 -17.49 4.23 -8.28
N THR A 83 -17.45 3.79 -7.03
CA THR A 83 -18.61 3.52 -6.18
C THR A 83 -18.35 4.10 -4.78
N PRO A 84 -19.38 4.28 -3.92
CA PRO A 84 -19.16 4.85 -2.59
C PRO A 84 -18.21 4.06 -1.68
N ARG A 85 -18.04 2.75 -1.95
CA ARG A 85 -17.10 1.88 -1.23
C ARG A 85 -16.48 0.84 -2.14
N ILE A 86 -15.18 0.64 -1.99
CA ILE A 86 -14.40 -0.33 -2.77
C ILE A 86 -13.69 -1.37 -1.89
N GLY A 87 -13.12 -2.41 -2.50
CA GLY A 87 -12.42 -3.48 -1.79
C GLY A 87 -13.35 -4.59 -1.28
N MET A 88 -12.80 -5.77 -1.04
CA MET A 88 -13.55 -6.95 -0.55
C MET A 88 -13.11 -7.38 0.85
N VAL A 89 -11.81 -7.36 1.14
CA VAL A 89 -11.26 -7.68 2.48
C VAL A 89 -11.71 -6.64 3.52
N SER A 90 -11.75 -5.37 3.10
CA SER A 90 -12.40 -4.28 3.81
C SER A 90 -13.10 -3.39 2.78
N ARG A 91 -14.17 -2.73 3.21
CA ARG A 91 -14.94 -1.78 2.38
C ARG A 91 -14.43 -0.36 2.63
N PHE A 92 -13.49 0.09 1.81
CA PHE A 92 -12.85 1.41 1.91
C PHE A 92 -13.76 2.50 1.36
N THR A 93 -13.89 3.59 2.10
CA THR A 93 -14.42 4.88 1.68
C THR A 93 -13.33 5.74 1.04
N ALA A 94 -13.72 6.86 0.41
CA ALA A 94 -12.77 7.78 -0.23
C ALA A 94 -11.69 8.30 0.75
N ALA A 95 -12.10 8.67 1.97
CA ALA A 95 -11.18 9.14 3.02
C ALA A 95 -10.18 8.05 3.47
N GLU A 96 -10.60 6.79 3.49
CA GLU A 96 -9.71 5.67 3.82
C GLU A 96 -8.73 5.37 2.68
N VAL A 97 -9.15 5.53 1.42
CA VAL A 97 -8.26 5.46 0.26
C VAL A 97 -7.24 6.60 0.31
N GLU A 98 -7.68 7.82 0.63
CA GLU A 98 -6.78 8.97 0.78
C GLU A 98 -5.75 8.74 1.89
N SER A 99 -6.20 8.25 3.06
CA SER A 99 -5.29 7.90 4.18
C SER A 99 -4.28 6.83 3.75
N LEU A 100 -4.71 5.83 2.99
CA LEU A 100 -3.84 4.79 2.46
C LEU A 100 -2.80 5.34 1.47
N LEU A 101 -3.21 6.25 0.58
CA LEU A 101 -2.30 6.90 -0.35
C LEU A 101 -1.29 7.78 0.39
N MET A 102 -1.71 8.48 1.46
CA MET A 102 -0.81 9.26 2.30
C MET A 102 0.20 8.40 3.07
N LEU A 103 -0.17 7.19 3.49
CA LEU A 103 0.80 6.23 4.06
C LEU A 103 1.85 5.74 3.03
N ALA A 104 1.52 5.83 1.74
CA ALA A 104 2.39 5.41 0.65
C ALA A 104 3.17 6.58 0.01
N PHE A 105 2.99 7.81 0.49
CA PHE A 105 3.55 9.03 -0.11
C PHE A 105 4.94 9.38 0.41
#